data_AF-A0A6A9V2G7-F1
#
_entry.id   AF-A0A6A9V2G7-F1
#
_cell.length_a   1.000
_cell.length_b   1.000
_cell.length_c   1.000
_cell.angle_alpha   90.00
_cell.angle_beta   90.00
_cell.angle_gamma   90.00
#
_symmetry.space_group_name_H-M   'P 1'
#
loop_
_entity.id
_entity.type
_entity.pdbx_description
1 polymer ?
#
loop_
_entity_poly.entity_id
_entity_poly.type
_entity_poly.pdbx_seq_one_letter_code
_entity_poly.pdbx_strand_id
1 'polypeptide(L)'
;MHYGARYYDPTTGTFTQQDSLDAPLDPLNANRYAYAGNDPINNTDPTGYESLSACLHNNVGKTVLGGLAGGAIAGIGGGPAGMVSGAVLGGLGGFVAASAGCGYDAITPDYPEEE
;
A
#
# COMPACT_ATOMS: atom_id res chain seq x y z
N MET A 1 -6.40 10.99 -19.61
CA MET A 1 -5.59 9.75 -19.64
C MET A 1 -6.23 8.75 -18.68
N HIS A 2 -6.16 7.46 -18.97
CA HIS A 2 -6.77 6.42 -18.13
C HIS A 2 -5.72 5.82 -17.19
N TYR A 3 -6.00 5.77 -15.89
CA TYR A 3 -5.11 5.25 -14.84
C TYR A 3 -5.90 4.31 -13.94
N GLY A 4 -5.65 3.01 -14.07
CA GLY A 4 -6.33 1.97 -13.30
C GLY A 4 -7.85 2.11 -13.34
N ALA A 5 -8.46 2.51 -12.24
CA ALA A 5 -9.91 2.68 -12.10
C ALA A 5 -10.46 4.07 -12.47
N ARG A 6 -9.61 5.09 -12.71
CA ARG A 6 -10.06 6.48 -12.91
C ARG A 6 -9.45 7.18 -14.13
N TYR A 7 -10.15 8.21 -14.61
CA TYR A 7 -9.65 9.11 -15.65
C TYR A 7 -8.95 10.33 -15.05
N TYR A 8 -7.71 10.54 -15.46
CA TYR A 8 -6.83 11.65 -15.09
C TYR A 8 -6.84 12.76 -16.16
N ASP A 9 -7.02 14.02 -15.74
CA ASP A 9 -6.85 15.19 -16.60
C ASP A 9 -5.46 15.81 -16.38
N PRO A 10 -4.55 15.73 -17.38
CA PRO A 10 -3.22 16.31 -17.27
C PRO A 10 -3.21 17.84 -17.27
N THR A 11 -4.30 18.49 -17.70
CA THR A 11 -4.42 19.96 -17.71
C THR A 11 -4.60 20.49 -16.29
N THR A 12 -5.41 19.81 -15.49
CA THR A 12 -5.69 20.19 -14.09
C THR A 12 -4.79 19.46 -13.09
N GLY A 13 -4.20 18.33 -13.47
CA GLY A 13 -3.37 17.53 -12.57
C GLY A 13 -4.16 16.68 -11.58
N THR A 14 -5.43 16.36 -11.89
CA THR A 14 -6.35 15.68 -10.97
C THR A 14 -7.12 14.56 -11.66
N PHE A 15 -7.68 13.66 -10.86
CA PHE A 15 -8.72 12.76 -11.35
C PHE A 15 -10.00 13.54 -11.66
N THR A 16 -10.73 13.07 -12.66
CA THR A 16 -12.03 13.61 -13.08
C THR A 16 -13.19 13.00 -12.29
N GLN A 17 -12.92 11.91 -11.58
CA GLN A 17 -13.88 11.13 -10.80
C GLN A 17 -13.46 11.12 -9.35
N GLN A 18 -14.45 11.14 -8.45
CA GLN A 18 -14.21 11.04 -7.02
C GLN A 18 -13.73 9.63 -6.67
N ASP A 19 -12.72 9.53 -5.81
CA ASP A 19 -12.23 8.25 -5.27
C ASP A 19 -13.32 7.51 -4.50
N SER A 20 -13.47 6.21 -4.69
CA SER A 20 -14.35 5.37 -3.86
C SER A 20 -13.75 5.05 -2.48
N LEU A 21 -12.43 5.17 -2.31
CA LEU A 21 -11.79 5.07 -1.00
C LEU A 21 -12.25 6.21 -0.11
N ASP A 22 -12.96 5.85 0.97
CA ASP A 22 -13.37 6.78 2.02
C ASP A 22 -12.40 6.67 3.20
N ALA A 23 -11.29 7.38 3.10
CA ALA A 23 -10.23 7.43 4.12
C ALA A 23 -10.07 8.87 4.67
N PRO A 24 -11.08 9.42 5.37
CA PRO A 24 -11.08 10.83 5.79
C PRO A 24 -10.00 11.17 6.83
N LEU A 25 -9.43 10.16 7.49
CA LEU A 25 -8.33 10.31 8.45
C LEU A 25 -6.95 10.12 7.81
N ASP A 26 -6.89 9.74 6.54
CA ASP A 26 -5.63 9.65 5.80
C ASP A 26 -5.35 11.00 5.12
N PRO A 27 -4.36 11.77 5.60
CA PRO A 27 -4.04 13.06 5.01
C PRO A 27 -3.58 12.96 3.55
N LEU A 28 -3.09 11.79 3.12
CA LEU A 28 -2.66 11.55 1.74
C LEU A 28 -3.84 11.32 0.78
N ASN A 29 -4.99 10.89 1.32
CA ASN A 29 -6.24 10.63 0.58
C ASN A 29 -7.37 11.62 0.92
N ALA A 30 -7.09 12.67 1.71
CA ALA A 30 -8.09 13.67 2.10
C ALA A 30 -8.72 14.40 0.90
N ASN A 31 -7.97 14.57 -0.20
CA ASN A 31 -8.52 15.05 -1.47
C ASN A 31 -8.84 13.85 -2.38
N ARG A 32 -10.11 13.49 -2.47
CA ARG A 32 -10.63 12.38 -3.30
C ARG A 32 -10.50 12.58 -4.82
N TYR A 33 -9.94 13.68 -5.28
CA TYR A 33 -9.60 13.92 -6.69
C TYR A 33 -8.09 14.04 -6.94
N ALA A 34 -7.28 13.98 -5.88
CA ALA A 34 -5.83 14.16 -6.01
C ALA A 34 -5.20 12.97 -6.73
N TYR A 35 -4.35 13.27 -7.71
CA TYR A 35 -3.41 12.29 -8.23
C TYR A 35 -2.18 12.24 -7.32
N ALA A 36 -1.70 11.03 -7.01
CA ALA A 36 -0.45 10.80 -6.27
C ALA A 36 -0.33 11.61 -4.95
N GLY A 37 -1.44 11.80 -4.23
CA GLY A 37 -1.47 12.58 -2.98
C GLY A 37 -1.10 14.07 -3.14
N ASN A 38 -1.30 14.65 -4.32
CA ASN A 38 -0.83 15.99 -4.73
C ASN A 38 0.70 16.15 -4.76
N ASP A 39 1.47 15.05 -4.76
CA ASP A 39 2.91 15.07 -4.94
C ASP A 39 3.35 14.13 -6.07
N PRO A 40 3.02 14.45 -7.34
CA PRO A 40 3.32 13.61 -8.49
C PRO A 40 4.81 13.54 -8.85
N ILE A 41 5.67 14.34 -8.19
CA ILE A 41 7.12 14.29 -8.37
C ILE A 41 7.70 13.10 -7.60
N ASN A 42 7.22 12.88 -6.37
CA ASN A 42 7.72 11.83 -5.49
C ASN A 42 6.84 10.58 -5.49
N ASN A 43 5.57 10.71 -5.87
CA ASN A 43 4.58 9.63 -5.82
C ASN A 43 4.01 9.33 -7.20
N THR A 44 3.52 8.11 -7.34
CA THR A 44 2.78 7.65 -8.52
C THR A 44 1.61 6.81 -8.04
N ASP A 45 0.46 7.00 -8.69
CA ASP A 45 -0.77 6.24 -8.45
C ASP A 45 -1.13 5.45 -9.73
N PRO A 46 -0.63 4.21 -9.87
CA PRO A 46 -0.93 3.36 -11.02
C PRO A 46 -2.34 2.74 -10.95
N THR A 47 -2.88 2.56 -9.73
CA THR A 47 -4.17 1.91 -9.47
C THR A 47 -5.34 2.85 -9.73
N GLY A 48 -5.10 4.15 -9.62
CA GLY A 48 -6.15 5.15 -9.58
C GLY A 48 -6.91 5.08 -8.25
N TYR A 49 -6.32 4.63 -7.15
CA TYR A 49 -6.96 4.56 -5.82
C TYR A 49 -6.09 5.19 -4.74
N GLU A 50 -4.81 4.82 -4.70
CA GLU A 50 -3.86 5.39 -3.77
C GLU A 50 -2.46 5.33 -4.36
N SER A 51 -1.61 6.26 -3.96
CA SER A 51 -0.20 6.22 -4.38
C SER A 51 0.52 5.00 -3.81
N LEU A 52 1.54 4.52 -4.52
CA LEU A 52 2.36 3.40 -4.05
C LEU A 52 2.95 3.66 -2.65
N SER A 53 3.36 4.90 -2.37
CA SER A 53 3.88 5.28 -1.06
C SER A 53 2.80 5.26 0.03
N ALA A 54 1.57 5.71 -0.27
CA ALA A 54 0.43 5.59 0.64
C ALA A 54 0.19 4.13 1.03
N CYS A 55 0.13 3.25 0.03
CA CYS A 55 -0.11 1.83 0.28
C CYS A 55 0.99 1.22 1.14
N LEU A 56 2.26 1.53 0.89
CA LEU A 56 3.36 1.05 1.74
C LEU A 56 3.26 1.55 3.19
N HIS A 57 2.91 2.83 3.39
CA HIS A 57 2.73 3.41 4.74
C HIS A 57 1.56 2.77 5.48
N ASN A 58 0.42 2.58 4.81
CA ASN A 58 -0.77 1.96 5.37
C ASN A 58 -0.54 0.48 5.75
N ASN A 59 0.41 -0.18 5.09
CA ASN A 59 0.76 -1.58 5.35
C ASN A 59 1.94 -1.80 6.31
N VAL A 60 2.48 -0.77 6.98
CA VAL A 60 3.59 -0.91 7.96
C VAL A 60 3.27 -1.90 9.09
N GLY A 61 1.98 -2.04 9.45
CA GLY A 61 1.52 -3.02 10.43
C GLY A 61 1.88 -4.47 10.06
N LYS A 62 1.95 -4.81 8.77
CA LYS A 62 2.33 -6.16 8.30
C LYS A 62 3.79 -6.47 8.62
N THR A 63 4.69 -5.49 8.51
CA THR A 63 6.10 -5.61 8.89
C THR A 63 6.24 -5.88 10.39
N VAL A 64 5.52 -5.13 11.23
CA VAL A 64 5.57 -5.29 12.69
C VAL A 64 5.01 -6.65 13.09
N LEU A 65 3.84 -7.02 12.57
CA LEU A 65 3.22 -8.30 12.85
C LEU A 65 4.10 -9.47 12.41
N GLY A 66 4.70 -9.37 11.22
CA GLY A 66 5.65 -10.35 10.71
C GLY A 66 6.82 -10.56 11.68
N GLY A 67 7.41 -9.48 12.19
CA GLY A 67 8.50 -9.56 13.17
C GLY A 67 8.08 -10.17 14.50
N LEU A 68 6.94 -9.76 15.05
CA LEU A 68 6.42 -10.33 16.31
C LEU A 68 6.10 -11.81 16.17
N ALA A 69 5.39 -12.20 15.10
CA ALA A 69 5.03 -13.59 14.84
C ALA A 69 6.28 -14.44 14.58
N GLY A 70 7.20 -13.96 13.73
CA GLY A 70 8.45 -14.66 13.43
C GLY A 70 9.31 -14.86 14.68
N GLY A 71 9.47 -13.83 15.52
CA GLY A 71 10.22 -13.93 16.77
C GLY A 71 9.58 -14.87 17.79
N ALA A 72 8.26 -14.82 17.95
CA ALA A 72 7.53 -15.72 18.83
C ALA A 72 7.65 -17.20 18.39
N ILE A 73 7.49 -17.48 17.10
CA ILE A 73 7.55 -18.85 16.56
C ILE A 73 8.98 -19.41 16.64
N ALA A 74 9.97 -18.65 16.18
CA ALA A 74 11.36 -19.10 16.18
C ALA A 74 11.95 -19.19 17.60
N GLY A 75 11.44 -18.41 18.56
CA GLY A 75 11.84 -18.45 19.95
C GLY A 75 11.51 -19.77 20.67
N ILE A 76 10.46 -20.48 20.25
CA ILE A 76 10.04 -21.75 20.89
C ILE A 76 11.15 -22.80 20.82
N GLY A 77 11.84 -22.92 19.68
CA GLY A 77 12.92 -23.89 19.47
C GLY A 77 14.32 -23.32 19.58
N GLY A 78 14.50 -22.03 19.27
CA GLY A 78 15.83 -21.39 19.18
C GLY A 78 16.21 -20.51 20.37
N GLY A 79 15.34 -20.38 21.38
CA GLY A 79 15.58 -19.50 22.53
C GLY A 79 15.79 -18.04 22.11
N PRO A 80 16.66 -17.27 22.81
CA PRO A 80 16.90 -15.86 22.49
C PRO A 80 17.45 -15.64 21.06
N ALA A 81 18.30 -16.55 20.58
CA ALA A 81 18.84 -16.47 19.22
C ALA A 81 17.72 -16.65 18.19
N GLY A 82 16.85 -17.66 18.38
CA GLY A 82 15.68 -17.88 17.55
C GLY A 82 14.73 -16.68 17.52
N MET A 83 14.50 -16.04 18.67
CA MET A 83 13.67 -14.83 18.75
C MET A 83 14.21 -13.69 17.87
N VAL A 84 15.52 -13.43 17.91
CA VAL A 84 16.14 -12.37 17.09
C VAL A 84 16.08 -12.72 15.61
N SER A 85 16.48 -13.94 15.25
CA SER A 85 16.46 -14.38 13.84
C SER A 85 15.05 -14.39 13.27
N GLY A 86 14.08 -14.87 14.04
CA GLY A 86 12.67 -14.89 13.66
C GLY A 86 12.09 -13.49 13.52
N ALA A 87 12.45 -12.54 14.38
CA ALA A 87 11.97 -11.18 14.27
C ALA A 87 12.48 -10.47 13.01
N VAL A 88 13.74 -10.69 12.64
CA VAL A 88 14.31 -10.12 11.41
C VAL A 88 13.67 -10.73 10.17
N LEU A 89 13.62 -12.06 10.09
CA LEU A 89 13.07 -12.76 8.93
C LEU A 89 11.56 -12.53 8.78
N GLY A 90 10.84 -12.57 9.89
CA GLY A 90 9.42 -12.29 9.93
C GLY A 90 9.11 -10.84 9.55
N GLY A 91 9.91 -9.88 10.03
CA GLY A 91 9.75 -8.47 9.68
C GLY A 91 9.98 -8.22 8.19
N LEU A 92 11.07 -8.77 7.63
CA LEU A 92 11.35 -8.69 6.20
C LEU A 92 10.25 -9.37 5.37
N GLY A 93 9.77 -10.54 5.77
CA GLY A 93 8.66 -11.22 5.11
C GLY A 93 7.37 -10.37 5.12
N GLY A 94 7.08 -9.71 6.25
CA GLY A 94 5.96 -8.78 6.38
C GLY A 94 6.08 -7.57 5.46
N PHE A 95 7.28 -6.99 5.32
CA PHE A 95 7.53 -5.88 4.40
C PHE A 95 7.36 -6.30 2.94
N VAL A 96 7.90 -7.46 2.55
CA VAL A 96 7.77 -7.98 1.19
C VAL A 96 6.31 -8.29 0.85
N ALA A 97 5.54 -8.85 1.80
CA ALA A 97 4.12 -9.09 1.61
C ALA A 97 3.32 -7.78 1.48
N ALA A 98 3.70 -6.73 2.21
CA ALA A 98 3.10 -5.41 2.09
C ALA A 98 3.36 -4.79 0.71
N SER A 99 4.62 -4.78 0.25
CA SER A 99 5.00 -4.16 -1.02
C SER A 99 4.47 -4.92 -2.23
N ALA A 100 4.40 -6.26 -2.16
CA ALA A 100 3.82 -7.08 -3.21
C ALA A 100 2.32 -6.80 -3.40
N GLY A 101 1.56 -6.59 -2.32
CA GLY A 101 0.14 -6.22 -2.40
C GLY A 101 -0.06 -4.89 -3.14
N CYS A 102 0.71 -3.87 -2.75
CA CYS A 102 0.64 -2.54 -3.38
C CYS A 102 1.01 -2.54 -4.87
N GLY A 103 1.90 -3.45 -5.29
CA GLY A 103 2.26 -3.63 -6.70
C GLY A 103 1.28 -4.50 -7.49
N TYR A 104 0.61 -5.45 -6.84
CA TYR A 104 -0.38 -6.33 -7.47
C TYR A 104 -1.64 -5.56 -7.87
N ASP A 105 -2.19 -4.74 -6.97
CA ASP A 105 -3.37 -3.93 -7.25
C ASP A 105 -3.12 -2.93 -8.38
N ALA A 106 -1.85 -2.51 -8.57
CA ALA A 106 -1.41 -1.65 -9.66
C ALA A 106 -1.39 -2.33 -11.04
N ILE A 107 -1.34 -3.67 -11.09
CA ILE A 107 -1.21 -4.47 -12.33
C ILE A 107 -2.52 -5.18 -12.66
N THR A 108 -3.28 -5.61 -11.66
CA THR A 108 -4.62 -6.19 -11.82
C THR A 108 -5.63 -5.39 -10.99
N PRO A 109 -5.99 -4.18 -11.43
CA PRO A 109 -7.14 -3.49 -10.84
C PRO A 109 -8.36 -4.39 -10.98
N ASP A 110 -9.00 -4.72 -9.85
CA ASP A 110 -10.25 -5.48 -9.82
C ASP A 110 -11.34 -4.56 -10.37
N TYR A 111 -11.57 -4.61 -11.68
CA TYR A 111 -12.59 -3.81 -12.33
C TYR A 111 -13.96 -4.36 -11.92
N PRO A 112 -14.81 -3.61 -11.22
CA PRO A 112 -16.23 -3.96 -11.21
C PRO A 112 -16.70 -3.88 -12.67
N GLU A 113 -17.11 -5.01 -13.24
CA GLU A 113 -17.70 -5.04 -14.57
C GLU A 113 -18.96 -4.16 -14.53
N GLU A 114 -18.95 -3.06 -15.29
CA GLU A 114 -20.09 -2.16 -15.41
C GLU A 114 -21.27 -2.94 -16.02
N GLU A 115 -22.43 -2.92 -15.34
CA GLU A 115 -23.74 -3.29 -15.89
C GLU A 115 -24.39 -2.10 -16.62
#